data_AF-A0A3M0L945-F1
#
_entry.id   AF-A0A3M0L945-F1
#
_cell.length_a   1.000
_cell.length_b   1.000
_cell.length_c   1.000
_cell.angle_alpha   90.00
_cell.angle_beta   90.00
_cell.angle_gamma   90.00
#
_symmetry.space_group_name_H-M   'P 1'
#
loop_
_entity.id
_entity.type
_entity.pdbx_description
1 polymer ?
#
loop_
_entity_poly.entity_id
_entity_poly.type
_entity_poly.pdbx_seq_one_letter_code
_entity_poly.pdbx_strand_id
1 'polypeptide(L)'
;MIPNHKTIRELETQWVVSKTHSPFNSLIWPVRKSDEKWRLTVDYHVLNEVTPPLSTAVPDMLELQYELESKEANLYATTDIANTFFSIPLSAECRPQFAFTWKEVQCTWN
;
A
#
# COMPACT_ATOMS: atom_id res chain seq x y z
N MET A 1 21.73 8.95 -3.35
CA MET A 1 21.11 8.00 -4.30
C MET A 1 19.95 7.34 -3.58
N ILE A 2 18.73 7.38 -4.12
CA ILE A 2 17.55 6.76 -3.47
C ILE A 2 17.72 5.23 -3.46
N PRO A 3 17.83 4.56 -2.30
CA PRO A 3 18.20 3.15 -2.24
C PRO A 3 16.95 2.25 -2.27
N ASN A 4 16.14 2.38 -3.31
CA ASN A 4 14.96 1.53 -3.54
C ASN A 4 15.18 0.43 -4.60
N HIS A 5 16.40 0.31 -5.15
CA HIS A 5 16.74 -0.67 -6.18
C HIS A 5 16.46 -2.12 -5.75
N LYS A 6 16.90 -2.48 -4.54
CA LYS A 6 16.76 -3.84 -4.03
C LYS A 6 15.28 -4.17 -3.80
N THR A 7 14.54 -3.24 -3.19
CA THR A 7 13.11 -3.38 -2.90
C THR A 7 12.27 -3.56 -4.16
N ILE A 8 12.49 -2.76 -5.21
CA ILE A 8 11.70 -2.89 -6.44
C ILE A 8 11.94 -4.24 -7.12
N ARG A 9 13.19 -4.72 -7.17
CA ARG A 9 13.48 -6.06 -7.70
C ARG A 9 12.86 -7.18 -6.88
N GLU A 10 12.85 -7.06 -5.56
CA GLU A 10 12.19 -8.02 -4.67
C GLU A 10 10.67 -8.06 -4.93
N LEU A 11 10.04 -6.89 -5.07
CA LEU A 11 8.61 -6.78 -5.38
C LEU A 11 8.26 -7.32 -6.77
N GLU A 12 9.12 -7.11 -7.77
CA GLU A 12 8.97 -7.73 -9.10
C GLU A 12 9.06 -9.26 -9.00
N THR A 13 9.99 -9.80 -8.22
CA THR A 13 10.18 -11.26 -8.05
C THR A 13 8.97 -11.89 -7.34
N GLN A 14 8.36 -11.15 -6.41
CA GLN A 14 7.15 -11.56 -5.68
C GLN A 14 5.85 -11.31 -6.47
N TRP A 15 5.94 -10.82 -7.71
CA TRP A 15 4.77 -10.46 -8.53
C TRP A 15 3.87 -9.39 -7.89
N VAL A 16 4.41 -8.56 -7.00
CA VAL A 16 3.67 -7.44 -6.40
C VAL A 16 3.69 -6.22 -7.34
N VAL A 17 4.77 -6.08 -8.12
CA VAL A 17 4.96 -5.02 -9.11
C VAL A 17 5.27 -5.63 -10.47
N SER A 18 4.79 -5.01 -11.54
CA SER A 18 5.14 -5.34 -12.92
C SER A 18 5.53 -4.10 -13.71
N LYS A 19 6.30 -4.28 -14.78
CA LYS A 19 6.61 -3.22 -15.73
C LYS A 19 5.36 -2.86 -16.53
N THR A 20 5.18 -1.58 -16.83
CA THR A 20 4.01 -1.09 -17.56
C THR A 20 4.37 0.00 -18.55
N HIS A 21 3.42 0.32 -19.43
CA HIS A 21 3.42 1.50 -20.27
C HIS A 21 2.06 2.20 -20.10
N SER A 22 1.99 3.14 -19.17
CA SER A 22 0.80 3.88 -18.75
C SER A 22 0.92 5.36 -19.10
N PRO A 23 -0.19 6.02 -19.51
CA PRO A 23 -0.22 7.47 -19.65
C PRO A 23 -0.17 8.20 -18.29
N PHE A 24 -0.38 7.51 -17.18
CA PHE A 24 -0.29 8.07 -15.82
C PHE A 24 1.09 7.83 -15.22
N ASN A 25 1.50 8.68 -14.29
CA ASN A 25 2.71 8.46 -13.52
C ASN A 25 2.70 9.23 -12.20
N SER A 26 2.98 8.53 -11.10
CA SER A 26 3.19 9.10 -9.77
C SER A 26 4.67 9.11 -9.41
N LEU A 27 5.08 10.11 -8.61
CA LEU A 27 6.47 10.22 -8.15
C LEU A 27 6.75 9.24 -7.02
N ILE A 28 8.00 8.82 -6.90
CA ILE A 28 8.47 8.08 -5.72
C ILE A 28 8.93 9.07 -4.67
N TRP A 29 8.39 8.94 -3.46
CA TRP A 29 8.75 9.71 -2.29
C TRP A 29 9.43 8.81 -1.25
N PRO A 30 10.76 8.62 -1.30
CA PRO A 30 11.43 7.70 -0.38
C PRO A 30 11.40 8.24 1.06
N VAL A 31 10.89 7.43 1.99
CA VAL A 31 10.84 7.79 3.42
C VAL A 31 11.91 7.02 4.17
N ARG A 32 12.78 7.73 4.91
CA ARG A 32 13.76 7.12 5.81
C ARG A 32 13.07 6.74 7.13
N LYS A 33 13.15 5.47 7.50
CA LYS A 33 12.69 4.97 8.80
C LYS A 33 13.74 5.22 9.89
N SER A 34 13.33 5.10 11.15
CA SER A 34 14.22 5.20 12.32
C SER A 34 15.28 4.08 12.38
N ASP A 35 15.02 2.92 11.76
CA ASP A 35 15.97 1.81 11.61
C ASP A 35 16.96 1.99 10.44
N GLU A 36 17.06 3.22 9.92
CA GLU A 36 17.89 3.61 8.77
C GLU A 36 17.54 2.96 7.44
N LYS A 37 16.50 2.11 7.39
CA LYS A 37 16.00 1.56 6.13
C LYS A 37 15.14 2.57 5.40
N TRP A 38 15.07 2.40 4.08
CA TRP A 38 14.20 3.20 3.23
C TRP A 38 12.91 2.45 2.94
N ARG A 39 11.78 3.17 3.02
CA ARG A 39 10.49 2.69 2.57
C ARG A 39 10.25 3.23 1.16
N LEU A 40 9.90 2.33 0.24
CA LEU A 40 9.31 2.73 -1.03
C LEU A 40 7.91 3.30 -0.75
N THR A 41 7.75 4.59 -0.97
CA THR A 41 6.44 5.25 -0.93
C THR A 41 6.23 5.95 -2.27
N VAL A 42 5.03 5.80 -2.81
CA VAL A 42 4.61 6.43 -4.05
C VAL A 42 3.63 7.54 -3.68
N ASP A 43 3.82 8.70 -4.28
CA ASP A 43 3.00 9.87 -4.01
C ASP A 43 1.72 9.85 -4.84
N TYR A 44 0.63 9.38 -4.23
CA TYR A 44 -0.70 9.30 -4.84
C TYR A 44 -1.61 10.48 -4.46
N HIS A 45 -1.12 11.61 -3.95
CA HIS A 45 -2.00 12.71 -3.51
C HIS A 45 -2.97 13.15 -4.61
N VAL A 46 -2.47 13.38 -5.83
CA VAL A 46 -3.31 13.79 -6.98
C VAL A 46 -4.33 12.71 -7.36
N LEU A 47 -3.94 11.43 -7.27
CA LEU A 47 -4.85 10.31 -7.56
C LEU A 47 -5.94 10.19 -6.49
N ASN A 48 -5.58 10.39 -5.22
CA ASN A 48 -6.51 10.32 -4.09
C ASN A 48 -7.55 11.47 -4.15
N GLU A 49 -7.17 12.67 -4.60
CA GLU A 49 -8.10 13.81 -4.74
C GLU A 49 -9.22 13.56 -5.75
N VAL A 50 -8.95 12.79 -6.81
CA VAL A 50 -9.93 12.47 -7.85
C VAL A 50 -10.64 11.14 -7.63
N THR A 51 -10.22 10.36 -6.62
CA THR A 51 -10.85 9.08 -6.27
C THR A 51 -12.06 9.35 -5.37
N PRO A 52 -13.29 8.96 -5.76
CA PRO A 52 -14.46 9.15 -4.93
C PRO A 52 -14.27 8.50 -3.56
N PRO A 53 -14.63 9.19 -2.45
CA PRO A 53 -14.53 8.58 -1.12
C PRO A 53 -15.49 7.40 -1.03
N LEU A 54 -14.97 6.27 -0.52
CA LEU A 54 -15.82 5.14 -0.16
C LEU A 54 -16.47 5.41 1.20
N SER A 55 -17.79 5.22 1.31
CA SER A 55 -18.52 5.33 2.58
C SER A 55 -17.95 4.38 3.63
N THR A 56 -17.91 4.82 4.89
CA THR A 56 -17.18 4.18 5.99
C THR A 56 -17.74 2.80 6.35
N ALA A 57 -17.06 1.74 5.90
CA ALA A 57 -17.26 0.36 6.37
C ALA A 57 -16.33 0.00 7.56
N VAL A 58 -15.52 0.96 8.02
CA VAL A 58 -14.62 0.79 9.18
C VAL A 58 -15.38 1.22 10.43
N PRO A 59 -15.63 0.32 11.41
CA PRO A 59 -16.35 0.66 12.64
C PRO A 59 -15.55 1.64 13.51
N ASP A 60 -16.27 2.38 14.35
CA ASP A 60 -15.66 3.35 15.26
C ASP A 60 -14.81 2.65 16.35
N MET A 61 -13.75 3.32 16.83
CA MET A 61 -12.87 2.75 17.84
C MET A 61 -13.59 2.47 19.17
N LEU A 62 -14.56 3.30 19.57
CA LEU A 62 -15.33 3.10 20.80
C LEU A 62 -16.29 1.92 20.65
N GLU A 63 -16.89 1.74 19.47
CA GLU A 63 -17.72 0.57 19.17
C GLU A 63 -16.89 -0.72 19.24
N LEU A 64 -15.70 -0.75 18.63
CA LEU A 64 -14.79 -1.89 18.70
C LEU A 64 -14.37 -2.20 20.15
N GLN A 65 -14.09 -1.18 20.95
CA GLN A 65 -13.72 -1.37 22.35
C GLN A 65 -14.89 -1.93 23.17
N TYR A 66 -16.09 -1.36 23.02
CA TYR A 66 -17.28 -1.86 23.70
C TYR A 66 -17.59 -3.32 23.33
N GLU A 67 -17.48 -3.68 22.05
CA GLU A 67 -17.67 -5.05 21.58
C GLU A 67 -16.62 -6.04 22.12
N LEU A 68 -15.42 -5.58 22.46
CA LEU A 68 -14.40 -6.41 23.11
C LEU A 68 -14.66 -6.58 24.61
N GLU A 69 -15.04 -5.49 25.29
CA GLU A 69 -15.31 -5.46 26.74
C GLU A 69 -16.64 -6.16 27.11
N SER A 70 -17.63 -6.15 26.21
CA SER A 70 -18.91 -6.84 26.41
C SER A 70 -18.80 -8.36 26.32
N LYS A 71 -17.68 -8.88 25.79
CA LYS A 71 -17.42 -10.32 25.70
C LYS A 71 -16.75 -10.81 26.99
N GLU A 72 -17.36 -11.79 27.64
CA GLU A 72 -16.79 -12.46 28.82
C GLU A 72 -15.67 -13.45 28.42
N ALA A 73 -14.57 -12.93 27.87
CA ALA A 73 -13.40 -13.73 27.50
C ALA A 73 -12.30 -13.62 28.56
N ASN A 74 -11.77 -14.78 28.97
CA ASN A 74 -10.65 -14.85 29.93
C ASN A 74 -9.27 -14.67 29.28
N LEU A 75 -9.20 -14.68 27.95
CA LEU A 75 -7.98 -14.50 27.17
C LEU A 75 -8.30 -13.84 25.83
N TYR A 76 -7.49 -12.85 25.49
CA TYR A 76 -7.50 -12.19 24.18
C TYR A 76 -6.16 -12.44 23.48
N ALA A 77 -6.22 -12.62 22.16
CA ALA A 77 -5.04 -12.73 21.31
C ALA A 77 -5.16 -11.73 20.16
N THR A 78 -4.03 -11.11 19.80
CA THR A 78 -3.95 -10.16 18.69
C THR A 78 -3.03 -10.73 17.62
N THR A 79 -3.49 -10.72 16.37
CA THR A 79 -2.70 -11.13 15.21
C THR A 79 -2.55 -9.93 14.28
N ASP A 80 -1.32 -9.52 14.02
CA ASP A 80 -1.00 -8.56 12.96
C ASP A 80 -0.81 -9.31 11.65
N ILE A 81 -1.46 -8.84 10.58
CA ILE A 81 -1.25 -9.38 9.25
C ILE A 81 -0.33 -8.41 8.50
N ALA A 82 0.93 -8.78 8.36
CA ALA A 82 1.92 -7.95 7.67
C ALA A 82 1.61 -7.86 6.17
N ASN A 83 1.76 -6.66 5.59
CA ASN A 83 1.64 -6.40 4.16
C ASN A 83 0.30 -6.81 3.51
N THR A 84 -0.81 -6.77 4.27
CA THR A 84 -2.18 -7.11 3.81
C THR A 84 -2.59 -6.48 2.49
N PHE A 85 -2.17 -5.23 2.24
CA PHE A 85 -2.50 -4.52 1.00
C PHE A 85 -2.02 -5.26 -0.26
N PHE A 86 -0.90 -5.99 -0.20
CA PHE A 86 -0.40 -6.76 -1.35
C PHE A 86 -1.17 -8.08 -1.56
N SER A 87 -2.00 -8.49 -0.60
CA SER A 87 -2.86 -9.67 -0.73
C SER A 87 -4.17 -9.37 -1.45
N ILE A 88 -4.52 -8.10 -1.65
CA ILE A 88 -5.73 -7.67 -2.36
C ILE A 88 -5.29 -7.21 -3.76
N PRO A 89 -5.66 -7.94 -4.83
CA PRO A 89 -5.23 -7.58 -6.18
C PRO A 89 -5.92 -6.29 -6.64
N LEU A 90 -5.19 -5.45 -7.38
CA LEU A 90 -5.80 -4.33 -8.07
C LEU A 90 -6.60 -4.81 -9.29
N SER A 91 -7.76 -4.20 -9.52
CA SER A 91 -8.50 -4.36 -10.77
C SER A 91 -7.59 -3.99 -11.95
N ALA A 92 -7.59 -4.82 -12.99
CA ALA A 92 -6.78 -4.61 -14.18
C ALA A 92 -7.02 -3.24 -14.85
N GLU A 93 -8.26 -2.73 -14.76
CA GLU A 93 -8.64 -1.41 -15.30
C GLU A 93 -8.04 -0.25 -14.51
N CYS A 94 -7.80 -0.43 -13.21
CA CYS A 94 -7.25 0.61 -12.34
C CYS A 94 -5.72 0.62 -12.35
N ARG A 95 -5.05 -0.51 -12.62
CA ARG A 95 -3.58 -0.63 -12.59
C ARG A 95 -2.84 0.51 -13.30
N PRO A 96 -3.22 0.95 -14.52
CA PRO A 96 -2.52 2.05 -15.19
C PRO A 96 -2.43 3.33 -14.35
N GLN A 97 -3.46 3.65 -13.55
CA GLN A 97 -3.51 4.87 -12.73
C GLN A 97 -2.48 4.87 -11.60
N PHE A 98 -2.09 3.68 -11.13
CA PHE A 98 -1.13 3.50 -10.05
C PHE A 98 0.32 3.42 -10.53
N ALA A 99 0.58 3.70 -11.81
CA ALA A 99 1.92 3.65 -12.37
C ALA A 99 2.88 4.65 -11.71
N PHE A 100 4.15 4.25 -11.55
CA PHE A 100 5.24 5.08 -11.03
C PHE A 100 6.54 4.75 -11.76
N THR A 101 7.47 5.70 -11.83
CA THR A 101 8.75 5.52 -12.54
C THR A 101 9.92 5.44 -11.56
N TRP A 102 10.73 4.40 -11.72
CA TRP A 102 12.01 4.25 -11.02
C TRP A 102 13.14 4.00 -12.01
N LYS A 103 14.19 4.84 -11.96
CA LYS A 103 15.36 4.77 -12.87
C LYS A 103 14.95 4.52 -14.33
N GLU A 104 14.07 5.36 -14.85
CA GLU A 104 13.57 5.33 -16.24
C GLU A 104 12.69 4.13 -16.60
N VAL A 105 12.45 3.21 -15.66
CA VAL A 105 11.51 2.10 -15.84
C VAL A 105 10.18 2.45 -15.16
N GLN A 106 9.10 2.42 -15.94
CA GLN A 106 7.76 2.59 -15.40
C GLN A 106 7.19 1.25 -14.93
N CYS A 107 6.64 1.25 -13.73
CA CYS A 107 6.09 0.08 -13.05
C CYS A 107 4.67 0.36 -12.55
N THR A 108 3.91 -0.69 -12.27
CA THR A 108 2.59 -0.65 -11.62
C THR A 108 2.46 -1.77 -10.60
N TRP A 109 1.58 -1.60 -9.62
CA TRP A 109 1.15 -2.69 -8.72
C TRP A 109 0.24 -3.68 -9.47
N ASN A 110 0.28 -4.94 -9.06
CA ASN A 110 -0.55 -6.02 -9.58
C ASN A 110 -1.83 -6.24 -8.78
#